data_AF-A0AAW9JTQ6-F1
#
_entry.id   AF-A0AAW9JTQ6-F1
#
_cell.length_a   1.000
_cell.length_b   1.000
_cell.length_c   1.000
_cell.angle_alpha   90.00
_cell.angle_beta   90.00
_cell.angle_gamma   90.00
#
_symmetry.space_group_name_H-M   'P 1'
#
loop_
_entity.id
_entity.type
_entity.pdbx_description
1 polymer ?
#
loop_
_entity_poly.entity_id
_entity_poly.type
_entity_poly.pdbx_seq_one_letter_code
_entity_poly.pdbx_strand_id
1 'polypeptide(L)'
;MVGLKYLSRGIRLGLVTLIALSFYLSYLIWLSPERNDESQEQEMSQKITDIRPKEELFLPTRVAYHNGKEISTSNSPAILLSLHHFLKNQEIRRLQIYTYEDEEALLKNLSKENYVSFDYLSKMKLNEYLSVYQLQISNSDKQRLKNSYFDEIRLNFGQKQLSFINHDDQQVFKFHLQMDLTQIENYLKKHQKQFQLHEGEFKMISGQVYSKDPIKLQLYSYISTDQPYTLFRDAFFLNTRDIKVNDDTNDALVLSNHQGDILSISLNDQMVNFRANQVDFHNQNMYSVSADYVSRLGTNLGQLRFFQREDKKIIYRAFVEGYPLFRKDDNGKIVVSFSDLGQENTRNMEISGNLTTLQVPIPSDKTKTLPGALTICEKLQSLGIKALPEMTIGYLWEEIQDTGVVDLTPTWFAYYQNQWLPYDELVQILSNGKGA
;
A
#
# COMPACT_ATOMS: atom_id res chain seq x y z
N MET A 1 86.68 -33.22 1.98
CA MET A 1 85.57 -32.91 2.92
C MET A 1 85.31 -31.39 3.01
N VAL A 2 85.22 -30.70 1.86
CA VAL A 2 85.10 -29.23 1.78
C VAL A 2 83.81 -28.80 1.05
N GLY A 3 83.25 -29.62 0.16
CA GLY A 3 82.02 -29.32 -0.59
C GLY A 3 80.71 -29.29 0.23
N LEU A 4 80.61 -30.03 1.34
CA LEU A 4 79.37 -30.09 2.13
C LEU A 4 79.13 -28.83 2.99
N LYS A 5 80.20 -28.13 3.39
CA LYS A 5 80.10 -26.90 4.20
C LYS A 5 79.54 -25.72 3.39
N TYR A 6 79.87 -25.62 2.10
CA TYR A 6 79.35 -24.56 1.22
C TYR A 6 77.90 -24.81 0.82
N LEU A 7 77.49 -26.06 0.61
CA LEU A 7 76.10 -26.42 0.34
C LEU A 7 75.19 -26.09 1.55
N SER A 8 75.62 -26.43 2.77
CA SER A 8 74.87 -26.11 3.99
C SER A 8 74.78 -24.61 4.30
N ARG A 9 75.79 -23.82 3.88
CA ARG A 9 75.77 -22.36 3.99
C ARG A 9 74.88 -21.72 2.94
N GLY A 10 74.88 -22.24 1.71
CA GLY A 10 73.98 -21.79 0.64
C GLY A 10 72.51 -22.03 0.96
N ILE A 11 72.17 -23.21 1.52
CA ILE A 11 70.81 -23.53 1.94
C ILE A 11 70.36 -22.64 3.11
N ARG A 12 71.23 -22.39 4.10
CA ARG A 12 70.91 -21.48 5.21
C ARG A 12 70.73 -20.03 4.75
N LEU A 13 71.57 -19.55 3.82
CA LEU A 13 71.40 -18.23 3.23
C LEU A 13 70.08 -18.14 2.46
N GLY A 14 69.76 -19.14 1.64
CA GLY A 14 68.48 -19.20 0.92
C GLY A 14 67.26 -19.21 1.86
N LEU A 15 67.34 -19.95 2.96
CA LEU A 15 66.28 -20.02 3.96
C LEU A 15 66.07 -18.68 4.66
N VAL A 16 67.15 -17.99 5.05
CA VAL A 16 67.07 -16.65 5.66
C VAL A 16 66.46 -15.65 4.69
N THR A 17 66.84 -15.70 3.41
CA THR A 17 66.25 -14.83 2.38
C THR A 17 64.77 -15.12 2.17
N LEU A 18 64.34 -16.39 2.17
CA LEU A 18 62.93 -16.78 2.04
C LEU A 18 62.10 -16.33 3.24
N ILE A 19 62.65 -16.46 4.45
CA ILE A 19 61.99 -16.00 5.68
C ILE A 19 61.86 -14.47 5.66
N ALA A 20 62.92 -13.75 5.29
CA ALA A 20 62.88 -12.29 5.14
C ALA A 20 61.88 -11.86 4.05
N LEU A 21 61.81 -12.58 2.93
CA LEU A 21 60.86 -12.33 1.85
C LEU A 21 59.42 -12.60 2.31
N SER A 22 59.19 -13.64 3.12
CA SER A 22 57.88 -13.94 3.72
C SER A 22 57.43 -12.82 4.65
N PHE A 23 58.30 -12.33 5.54
CA PHE A 23 57.96 -11.20 6.41
C PHE A 23 57.74 -9.91 5.61
N TYR A 24 58.52 -9.68 4.55
CA TYR A 24 58.35 -8.54 3.66
C TYR A 24 57.03 -8.60 2.88
N LEU A 25 56.65 -9.77 2.35
CA LEU A 25 55.36 -9.98 1.68
C LEU A 25 54.19 -9.87 2.67
N SER A 26 54.29 -10.43 3.87
CA SER A 26 53.26 -10.25 4.91
C SER A 26 53.14 -8.79 5.37
N TYR A 27 54.26 -8.07 5.46
CA TYR A 27 54.28 -6.63 5.74
C TYR A 27 53.64 -5.83 4.60
N LEU A 28 53.86 -6.21 3.34
CA LEU A 28 53.19 -5.61 2.18
C LEU A 28 51.68 -5.92 2.14
N ILE A 29 51.23 -7.08 2.63
CA ILE A 29 49.78 -7.36 2.77
C ILE A 29 49.17 -6.48 3.87
N TRP A 30 49.90 -6.22 4.96
CA TRP A 30 49.42 -5.36 6.05
C TRP A 30 49.44 -3.86 5.70
N LEU A 31 50.35 -3.45 4.80
CA LEU A 31 50.43 -2.10 4.24
C LEU A 31 49.65 -1.93 2.93
N SER A 32 49.10 -3.01 2.37
CA SER A 32 48.07 -2.87 1.37
C SER A 32 46.82 -2.50 2.15
N PRO A 33 46.36 -1.23 2.11
CA PRO A 33 44.92 -1.06 2.21
C PRO A 33 44.36 -2.01 1.15
N GLU A 34 43.27 -2.71 1.44
CA GLU A 34 42.40 -3.13 0.35
C GLU A 34 42.33 -1.93 -0.58
N ARG A 35 42.72 -2.16 -1.83
CA ARG A 35 42.68 -1.14 -2.85
C ARG A 35 41.19 -0.84 -2.97
N ASN A 36 40.72 0.10 -2.15
CA ASN A 36 39.50 0.82 -2.36
C ASN A 36 39.71 1.38 -3.76
N ASP A 37 39.09 0.76 -4.74
CA ASP A 37 38.91 1.37 -6.05
C ASP A 37 37.97 2.57 -5.83
N GLU A 38 38.48 3.62 -5.18
CA GLU A 38 37.87 4.95 -5.10
C GLU A 38 37.74 5.58 -6.50
N SER A 39 38.25 4.92 -7.54
CA SER A 39 38.00 5.26 -8.95
C SER A 39 36.82 4.49 -9.60
N GLN A 40 36.06 3.68 -8.85
CA GLN A 40 34.73 3.18 -9.24
C GLN A 40 33.60 3.60 -8.29
N GLU A 41 33.87 4.46 -7.29
CA GLU A 41 32.84 4.99 -6.37
C GLU A 41 31.98 6.12 -6.97
N GLN A 42 32.14 6.42 -8.27
CA GLN A 42 31.32 7.38 -9.01
C GLN A 42 30.47 6.72 -10.10
N GLU A 43 29.76 5.65 -9.76
CA GLU A 43 28.57 5.15 -10.46
C GLU A 43 28.08 4.00 -9.56
N MET A 44 27.06 4.10 -8.71
CA MET A 44 25.68 4.32 -9.10
C MET A 44 24.81 4.38 -7.81
N SER A 45 24.97 5.39 -6.95
CA SER A 45 23.83 5.78 -6.10
C SER A 45 22.87 6.54 -7.01
N GLN A 46 22.09 5.80 -7.80
CA GLN A 46 20.91 6.36 -8.43
C GLN A 46 20.03 6.84 -7.28
N LYS A 47 20.08 8.15 -7.04
CA LYS A 47 19.15 8.82 -6.15
C LYS A 47 17.77 8.42 -6.63
N ILE A 48 16.99 7.72 -5.80
CA ILE A 48 15.59 7.42 -6.09
C ILE A 48 14.92 8.77 -6.34
N THR A 49 14.64 9.08 -7.61
CA THR A 49 14.14 10.39 -8.02
C THR A 49 12.61 10.48 -7.93
N ASP A 50 11.93 9.33 -7.88
CA ASP A 50 10.47 9.21 -7.85
C ASP A 50 9.99 8.60 -6.53
N ILE A 51 10.26 9.27 -5.40
CA ILE A 51 9.67 8.89 -4.10
C ILE A 51 8.29 9.53 -4.01
N ARG A 52 7.25 8.70 -3.91
CA ARG A 52 5.89 9.22 -3.76
C ARG A 52 5.58 9.70 -2.34
N PRO A 53 4.78 10.77 -2.20
CA PRO A 53 4.33 11.21 -0.89
C PRO A 53 3.47 10.12 -0.24
N LYS A 54 3.66 9.88 1.07
CA LYS A 54 2.91 8.84 1.80
C LYS A 54 1.40 9.08 1.73
N GLU A 55 0.99 10.34 1.65
CA GLU A 55 -0.39 10.80 1.54
C GLU A 55 -1.11 10.26 0.29
N GLU A 56 -0.37 9.97 -0.79
CA GLU A 56 -0.93 9.32 -1.98
C GLU A 56 -1.18 7.83 -1.76
N LEU A 57 -0.38 7.18 -0.91
CA LEU A 57 -0.58 5.78 -0.55
C LEU A 57 -1.82 5.60 0.34
N PHE A 58 -2.19 6.59 1.15
CA PHE A 58 -3.30 6.47 2.12
C PHE A 58 -4.58 7.21 1.71
N LEU A 59 -4.78 7.41 0.40
CA LEU A 59 -6.01 8.01 -0.11
C LEU A 59 -7.24 7.13 0.17
N PRO A 60 -8.40 7.75 0.43
CA PRO A 60 -9.68 7.03 0.48
C PRO A 60 -10.02 6.43 -0.88
N THR A 61 -10.91 5.45 -0.91
CA THR A 61 -11.34 4.78 -2.14
C THR A 61 -12.50 5.48 -2.82
N ARG A 62 -13.29 6.23 -2.06
CA ARG A 62 -14.42 7.01 -2.57
C ARG A 62 -14.63 8.26 -1.74
N VAL A 63 -15.19 9.28 -2.38
CA VAL A 63 -15.75 10.45 -1.72
C VAL A 63 -17.24 10.54 -2.03
N ALA A 64 -18.05 10.87 -1.03
CA ALA A 64 -19.46 11.18 -1.22
C ALA A 64 -19.77 12.58 -0.69
N TYR A 65 -20.45 13.39 -1.49
CA TYR A 65 -20.98 14.69 -1.10
C TYR A 65 -22.47 14.58 -0.86
N HIS A 66 -22.88 14.87 0.37
CA HIS A 66 -24.26 14.79 0.84
C HIS A 66 -24.83 16.20 0.96
N ASN A 67 -25.75 16.55 0.06
CA ASN A 67 -26.40 17.86 0.01
C ASN A 67 -27.90 17.70 0.30
N GLY A 68 -28.23 17.30 1.52
CA GLY A 68 -29.61 17.04 1.93
C GLY A 68 -30.13 15.75 1.34
N LYS A 69 -30.99 15.84 0.32
CA LYS A 69 -31.61 14.66 -0.32
C LYS A 69 -30.77 14.07 -1.46
N GLU A 70 -29.84 14.85 -2.00
CA GLU A 70 -28.97 14.44 -3.09
C GLU A 70 -27.65 13.93 -2.55
N ILE A 71 -27.18 12.81 -3.12
CA ILE A 71 -25.85 12.27 -2.85
C ILE A 71 -25.11 12.15 -4.16
N SER A 72 -23.90 12.69 -4.19
CA SER A 72 -23.02 12.65 -5.34
C SER A 72 -21.72 11.95 -4.95
N THR A 73 -21.32 10.89 -5.66
CA THR A 73 -20.11 10.13 -5.35
C THR A 73 -19.05 10.25 -6.43
N SER A 74 -17.77 10.20 -6.06
CA SER A 74 -16.67 10.10 -7.01
C SER A 74 -15.57 9.18 -6.50
N ASN A 75 -14.96 8.44 -7.43
CA ASN A 75 -13.77 7.62 -7.21
C ASN A 75 -12.55 8.20 -7.94
N SER A 76 -12.70 9.36 -8.59
CA SER A 76 -11.64 9.99 -9.38
C SER A 76 -10.38 10.24 -8.55
N PRO A 77 -9.20 9.70 -8.93
CA PRO A 77 -7.94 9.94 -8.24
C PRO A 77 -7.65 11.42 -7.99
N ALA A 78 -7.92 12.27 -8.98
CA ALA A 78 -7.66 13.71 -8.89
C ALA A 78 -8.58 14.39 -7.87
N ILE A 79 -9.86 14.00 -7.82
CA ILE A 79 -10.83 14.51 -6.84
C ILE A 79 -10.44 14.06 -5.44
N LEU A 80 -10.16 12.76 -5.25
CA LEU A 80 -9.75 12.18 -3.97
C LEU A 80 -8.51 12.90 -3.44
N LEU A 81 -7.45 13.00 -4.25
CA LEU A 81 -6.20 13.66 -3.84
C LEU A 81 -6.43 15.14 -3.49
N SER A 82 -7.14 15.89 -4.33
CA SER A 82 -7.35 17.33 -4.11
C SER A 82 -8.17 17.60 -2.85
N LEU A 83 -9.29 16.89 -2.68
CA LEU A 83 -10.16 17.08 -1.52
C LEU A 83 -9.45 16.73 -0.22
N HIS A 84 -8.68 15.64 -0.25
CA HIS A 84 -7.95 15.17 0.92
C HIS A 84 -6.74 16.06 1.24
N HIS A 85 -6.13 16.69 0.24
CA HIS A 85 -5.04 17.66 0.44
C HIS A 85 -5.49 18.88 1.26
N PHE A 86 -6.76 19.30 1.19
CA PHE A 86 -7.28 20.39 2.02
C PHE A 86 -7.22 20.07 3.53
N LEU A 87 -7.23 18.78 3.90
CA LEU A 87 -7.10 18.35 5.30
C LEU A 87 -5.64 18.31 5.76
N LYS A 88 -4.65 18.37 4.86
CA LYS A 88 -3.24 18.31 5.23
C LYS A 88 -2.84 19.52 6.08
N ASN A 89 -2.01 19.28 7.09
CA ASN A 89 -1.45 20.29 8.00
C ASN A 89 -2.49 21.10 8.80
N GLN A 90 -3.76 20.67 8.83
CA GLN A 90 -4.79 21.39 9.57
C GLN A 90 -4.69 21.15 11.08
N GLU A 91 -5.07 22.18 11.84
CA GLU A 91 -5.24 22.07 13.28
C GLU A 91 -6.67 21.64 13.62
N ILE A 92 -6.79 20.55 14.39
CA ILE A 92 -8.07 20.02 14.87
C ILE A 92 -8.05 19.97 16.40
N ARG A 93 -9.14 20.40 17.04
CA ARG A 93 -9.20 20.59 18.50
C ARG A 93 -10.47 19.97 19.07
N ARG A 94 -10.53 19.91 20.41
CA ARG A 94 -11.72 19.54 21.20
C ARG A 94 -12.20 18.12 20.85
N LEU A 95 -11.32 17.13 21.02
CA LEU A 95 -11.68 15.73 20.82
C LEU A 95 -12.85 15.32 21.71
N GLN A 96 -13.95 14.92 21.06
CA GLN A 96 -15.09 14.27 21.68
C GLN A 96 -15.20 12.84 21.13
N ILE A 97 -15.42 11.87 22.01
CA ILE A 97 -15.53 10.45 21.65
C ILE A 97 -16.93 9.98 22.03
N TYR A 98 -17.61 9.35 21.09
CA TYR A 98 -18.94 8.77 21.27
C TYR A 98 -18.90 7.29 20.88
N THR A 99 -19.66 6.48 21.60
CA THR A 99 -19.90 5.07 21.28
C THR A 99 -21.40 4.84 21.28
N TYR A 100 -21.90 4.17 20.25
CA TYR A 100 -23.33 3.87 20.10
C TYR A 100 -23.56 2.36 20.25
N GLU A 101 -24.82 1.98 20.48
CA GLU A 101 -25.21 0.59 20.70
C GLU A 101 -25.15 -0.22 19.39
N ASP A 102 -25.58 0.40 18.29
CA ASP A 102 -25.67 -0.22 16.97
C ASP A 102 -25.50 0.83 15.84
N GLU A 103 -25.44 0.33 14.61
CA GLU A 103 -25.27 1.13 13.40
C GLU A 103 -26.44 2.10 13.19
N GLU A 104 -27.67 1.70 13.52
CA GLU A 104 -28.84 2.55 13.36
C GLU A 104 -28.76 3.77 14.28
N ALA A 105 -28.39 3.56 15.55
CA ALA A 105 -28.16 4.60 16.54
C ALA A 105 -26.99 5.52 16.13
N LEU A 106 -25.90 4.96 15.60
CA LEU A 106 -24.78 5.73 15.06
C LEU A 106 -25.25 6.63 13.91
N LEU A 107 -25.85 6.06 12.87
CA LEU A 107 -26.30 6.78 11.67
C LEU A 107 -27.36 7.85 11.98
N LYS A 108 -28.21 7.61 12.99
CA LYS A 108 -29.20 8.59 13.48
C LYS A 108 -28.56 9.82 14.14
N ASN A 109 -27.40 9.65 14.78
CA ASN A 109 -26.68 10.73 15.49
C ASN A 109 -25.62 11.42 14.63
N LEU A 110 -25.37 10.93 13.42
CA LEU A 110 -24.54 11.63 12.44
C LEU A 110 -25.35 12.69 11.69
N SER A 111 -24.69 13.81 11.38
CA SER A 111 -25.32 14.85 10.56
C SER A 111 -25.68 14.27 9.20
N LYS A 112 -26.90 14.57 8.74
CA LYS A 112 -27.46 14.10 7.47
C LYS A 112 -27.33 15.11 6.34
N GLU A 113 -26.96 16.35 6.65
CA GLU A 113 -26.96 17.43 5.67
C GLU A 113 -25.60 18.13 5.61
N ASN A 114 -25.26 18.53 4.37
CA ASN A 114 -24.10 19.31 4.00
C ASN A 114 -22.79 18.79 4.62
N TYR A 115 -22.36 17.62 4.13
CA TYR A 115 -21.06 17.04 4.49
C TYR A 115 -20.43 16.31 3.31
N VAL A 116 -19.11 16.13 3.40
CA VAL A 116 -18.36 15.19 2.58
C VAL A 116 -17.93 14.01 3.45
N SER A 117 -18.13 12.78 2.97
CA SER A 117 -17.51 11.58 3.53
C SER A 117 -16.37 11.08 2.64
N PHE A 118 -15.35 10.52 3.26
CA PHE A 118 -14.25 9.81 2.63
C PHE A 118 -14.25 8.38 3.14
N ASP A 119 -14.48 7.44 2.24
CA ASP A 119 -14.67 6.04 2.58
C ASP A 119 -13.35 5.28 2.39
N TYR A 120 -13.02 4.39 3.33
CA TYR A 120 -11.92 3.43 3.24
C TYR A 120 -12.48 2.00 3.22
N LEU A 121 -11.84 1.11 2.45
CA LEU A 121 -12.19 -0.33 2.39
C LEU A 121 -11.62 -1.16 3.55
N SER A 122 -10.96 -0.52 4.50
CA SER A 122 -10.37 -1.20 5.63
C SER A 122 -10.11 -0.18 6.72
N LYS A 123 -10.27 -0.62 7.95
CA LYS A 123 -9.93 0.17 9.12
C LYS A 123 -8.47 0.59 9.10
N MET A 124 -8.25 1.87 9.39
CA MET A 124 -6.93 2.46 9.61
C MET A 124 -6.85 2.96 11.05
N LYS A 125 -5.66 2.86 11.64
CA LYS A 125 -5.40 3.46 12.95
C LYS A 125 -5.43 4.98 12.83
N LEU A 126 -6.21 5.61 13.70
CA LEU A 126 -6.48 7.04 13.65
C LEU A 126 -5.22 7.88 13.83
N ASN A 127 -4.39 7.58 14.84
CA ASN A 127 -3.12 8.30 15.05
C ASN A 127 -2.16 8.23 13.85
N GLU A 128 -2.24 7.18 13.05
CA GLU A 128 -1.36 7.00 11.89
C GLU A 128 -1.80 7.86 10.74
N TYR A 129 -3.12 7.91 10.50
CA TYR A 129 -3.69 8.87 9.59
C TYR A 129 -3.32 10.31 9.99
N LEU A 130 -3.48 10.67 11.27
CA LEU A 130 -3.11 12.01 11.75
C LEU A 130 -1.62 12.31 11.50
N SER A 131 -0.73 11.31 11.67
CA SER A 131 0.70 11.46 11.40
C SER A 131 1.01 11.61 9.91
N VAL A 132 0.43 10.77 9.05
CA VAL A 132 0.63 10.81 7.59
C VAL A 132 0.19 12.16 7.02
N TYR A 133 -0.97 12.65 7.42
CA TYR A 133 -1.54 13.92 6.95
C TYR A 133 -1.10 15.14 7.77
N GLN A 134 -0.21 14.93 8.75
CA GLN A 134 0.38 15.98 9.57
C GLN A 134 -0.67 16.85 10.28
N LEU A 135 -1.79 16.22 10.66
CA LEU A 135 -2.87 16.86 11.40
C LEU A 135 -2.43 17.17 12.83
N GLN A 136 -2.58 18.43 13.22
CA GLN A 136 -2.12 18.91 14.52
C GLN A 136 -3.21 18.72 15.58
N ILE A 137 -2.88 17.95 16.61
CA ILE A 137 -3.72 17.71 17.80
C ILE A 137 -2.91 17.79 19.08
N SER A 138 -3.60 17.99 20.21
CA SER A 138 -2.97 18.00 21.53
C SER A 138 -2.32 16.64 21.87
N ASN A 139 -1.22 16.67 22.63
CA ASN A 139 -0.56 15.42 23.06
C ASN A 139 -1.48 14.55 23.93
N SER A 140 -2.34 15.16 24.76
CA SER A 140 -3.36 14.44 25.54
C SER A 140 -4.34 13.70 24.64
N ASP A 141 -4.78 14.31 23.53
CA ASP A 141 -5.68 13.65 22.59
C ASP A 141 -4.96 12.53 21.82
N LYS A 142 -3.69 12.71 21.44
CA LYS A 142 -2.90 11.62 20.81
C LYS A 142 -2.87 10.36 21.68
N GLN A 143 -2.70 10.53 23.00
CA GLN A 143 -2.68 9.39 23.93
C GLN A 143 -4.04 8.70 24.04
N ARG A 144 -5.13 9.47 24.07
CA ARG A 144 -6.51 8.93 24.11
C ARG A 144 -6.87 8.13 22.85
N LEU A 145 -6.21 8.41 21.73
CA LEU A 145 -6.47 7.81 20.41
C LEU A 145 -5.53 6.66 20.04
N LYS A 146 -4.64 6.23 20.95
CA LYS A 146 -3.55 5.28 20.67
C LYS A 146 -4.01 3.97 20.01
N ASN A 147 -5.19 3.48 20.39
CA ASN A 147 -5.77 2.23 19.90
C ASN A 147 -7.08 2.46 19.14
N SER A 148 -7.30 3.67 18.63
CA SER A 148 -8.50 4.02 17.87
C SER A 148 -8.31 3.72 16.40
N TYR A 149 -9.36 3.17 15.79
CA TYR A 149 -9.44 2.88 14.36
C TYR A 149 -10.62 3.62 13.75
N PHE A 150 -10.62 3.76 12.43
CA PHE A 150 -11.72 4.32 11.65
C PHE A 150 -11.71 3.76 10.22
N ASP A 151 -12.84 3.82 9.55
CA ASP A 151 -13.08 3.42 8.16
C ASP A 151 -13.78 4.52 7.34
N GLU A 152 -14.35 5.54 7.99
CA GLU A 152 -14.91 6.73 7.33
C GLU A 152 -14.38 8.02 7.99
N ILE A 153 -14.08 9.02 7.15
CA ILE A 153 -13.87 10.40 7.60
C ILE A 153 -15.02 11.26 7.11
N ARG A 154 -15.63 12.06 7.99
CA ARG A 154 -16.71 12.97 7.65
C ARG A 154 -16.36 14.41 7.98
N LEU A 155 -16.44 15.27 6.98
CA LEU A 155 -16.30 16.72 7.11
C LEU A 155 -17.68 17.37 6.99
N ASN A 156 -18.23 17.83 8.12
CA ASN A 156 -19.47 18.58 8.14
C ASN A 156 -19.22 20.09 7.99
N PHE A 157 -19.81 20.69 6.96
CA PHE A 157 -19.61 22.10 6.63
C PHE A 157 -20.28 23.05 7.64
N GLY A 158 -21.53 22.76 8.01
CA GLY A 158 -22.30 23.61 8.92
C GLY A 158 -21.73 23.70 10.33
N GLN A 159 -21.24 22.57 10.86
CA GLN A 159 -20.67 22.49 12.21
C GLN A 159 -19.15 22.74 12.26
N LYS A 160 -18.49 22.85 11.10
CA LYS A 160 -17.01 22.86 10.97
C LYS A 160 -16.38 21.73 11.79
N GLN A 161 -16.87 20.52 11.55
CA GLN A 161 -16.53 19.34 12.33
C GLN A 161 -15.90 18.28 11.44
N LEU A 162 -14.73 17.80 11.84
CA LEU A 162 -14.09 16.62 11.27
C LEU A 162 -14.39 15.43 12.19
N SER A 163 -14.96 14.37 11.65
CA SER A 163 -15.31 13.17 12.39
C SER A 163 -14.60 11.96 11.78
N PHE A 164 -13.99 11.13 12.61
CA PHE A 164 -13.51 9.81 12.22
C PHE A 164 -14.48 8.79 12.80
N ILE A 165 -14.95 7.87 11.97
CA ILE A 165 -16.01 6.93 12.31
C ILE A 165 -15.46 5.51 12.14
N ASN A 166 -15.82 4.63 13.07
CA ASN A 166 -15.57 3.19 12.99
C ASN A 166 -16.92 2.51 13.06
N HIS A 167 -17.37 1.96 11.93
CA HIS A 167 -18.72 1.41 11.81
C HIS A 167 -18.87 0.09 12.56
N ASP A 168 -17.84 -0.74 12.67
CA ASP A 168 -17.94 -1.99 13.43
C ASP A 168 -18.02 -1.76 14.94
N ASP A 169 -17.17 -0.87 15.47
CA ASP A 169 -17.12 -0.58 16.92
C ASP A 169 -18.17 0.47 17.33
N GLN A 170 -18.93 0.99 16.37
CA GLN A 170 -19.92 2.04 16.56
C GLN A 170 -19.34 3.29 17.25
N GLN A 171 -18.09 3.66 16.92
CA GLN A 171 -17.37 4.75 17.55
C GLN A 171 -17.21 5.96 16.63
N VAL A 172 -17.33 7.17 17.20
CA VAL A 172 -17.14 8.43 16.49
C VAL A 172 -16.21 9.35 17.28
N PHE A 173 -15.12 9.77 16.64
CA PHE A 173 -14.14 10.73 17.14
C PHE A 173 -14.37 12.07 16.46
N LYS A 174 -14.99 13.02 17.15
CA LYS A 174 -15.31 14.35 16.63
C LYS A 174 -14.25 15.36 17.03
N PHE A 175 -13.86 16.20 16.08
CA PHE A 175 -13.00 17.35 16.29
C PHE A 175 -13.60 18.60 15.66
N HIS A 176 -13.32 19.73 16.27
CA HIS A 176 -13.59 21.03 15.67
C HIS A 176 -12.41 21.46 14.80
N LEU A 177 -12.71 21.88 13.57
CA LEU A 177 -11.73 22.23 12.55
C LEU A 177 -11.53 23.76 12.51
N GLN A 178 -10.28 24.22 12.49
CA GLN A 178 -9.95 25.65 12.50
C GLN A 178 -9.84 26.30 11.11
N MET A 179 -10.26 25.60 10.05
CA MET A 179 -10.09 26.07 8.67
C MET A 179 -11.36 26.73 8.10
N ASP A 180 -11.17 27.53 7.05
CA ASP A 180 -12.26 27.97 6.17
C ASP A 180 -12.59 26.85 5.17
N LEU A 181 -13.87 26.47 5.10
CA LEU A 181 -14.37 25.39 4.27
C LEU A 181 -14.86 25.85 2.89
N THR A 182 -14.90 27.16 2.66
CA THR A 182 -15.37 27.76 1.39
C THR A 182 -14.58 27.23 0.19
N GLN A 183 -13.28 26.97 0.36
CA GLN A 183 -12.44 26.41 -0.72
C GLN A 183 -12.88 25.01 -1.14
N ILE A 184 -13.27 24.18 -0.17
CA ILE A 184 -13.75 22.82 -0.40
C ILE A 184 -15.13 22.88 -1.07
N GLU A 185 -16.03 23.72 -0.58
CA GLU A 185 -17.36 23.91 -1.19
C GLU A 185 -17.26 24.40 -2.64
N ASN A 186 -16.37 25.35 -2.91
CA ASN A 186 -16.11 25.85 -4.27
C ASN A 186 -15.51 24.77 -5.17
N TYR A 187 -14.60 23.94 -4.64
CA TYR A 187 -14.03 22.81 -5.37
C TYR A 187 -15.12 21.82 -5.78
N LEU A 188 -15.98 21.42 -4.83
CA LEU A 188 -17.09 20.50 -5.10
C LEU A 188 -18.03 21.05 -6.19
N LYS A 189 -18.43 22.32 -6.10
CA LYS A 189 -19.27 22.98 -7.11
C LYS A 189 -18.61 23.00 -8.48
N LYS A 190 -17.33 23.39 -8.55
CA LYS A 190 -16.56 23.44 -9.80
C LYS A 190 -16.46 22.07 -10.48
N HIS A 191 -16.32 21.02 -9.68
CA HIS A 191 -16.08 19.65 -10.15
C HIS A 191 -17.32 18.76 -10.15
N GLN A 192 -18.53 19.31 -9.96
CA GLN A 192 -19.78 18.55 -9.83
C GLN A 192 -20.00 17.50 -10.95
N LYS A 193 -19.55 17.78 -12.18
CA LYS A 193 -19.70 16.88 -13.34
C LYS A 193 -18.84 15.61 -13.25
N GLN A 194 -17.85 15.59 -12.35
CA GLN A 194 -16.98 14.42 -12.10
C GLN A 194 -17.53 13.54 -10.95
N PHE A 195 -18.71 13.89 -10.43
CA PHE A 195 -19.44 13.07 -9.47
C PHE A 195 -20.65 12.44 -10.15
N GLN A 196 -20.92 11.20 -9.79
CA GLN A 196 -22.16 10.52 -10.13
C GLN A 196 -23.23 10.91 -9.12
N LEU A 197 -24.32 11.49 -9.60
CA LEU A 197 -25.48 11.83 -8.78
C LEU A 197 -26.38 10.60 -8.61
N HIS A 198 -26.83 10.36 -7.38
CA HIS A 198 -27.79 9.33 -7.00
C HIS A 198 -29.08 10.02 -6.56
N GLU A 199 -30.08 10.06 -7.44
CA GLU A 199 -31.38 10.70 -7.18
C GLU A 199 -32.44 9.70 -6.65
N GLY A 200 -32.12 8.40 -6.66
CA GLY A 200 -33.03 7.32 -6.31
C GLY A 200 -32.97 6.83 -4.86
N GLU A 201 -33.55 5.65 -4.61
CA GLU A 201 -33.40 4.97 -3.32
C GLU A 201 -31.94 4.58 -3.10
N PHE A 202 -31.38 5.07 -1.99
CA PHE A 202 -30.08 4.65 -1.48
C PHE A 202 -30.21 4.19 -0.03
N LYS A 203 -29.28 3.34 0.40
CA LYS A 203 -29.08 2.99 1.81
C LYS A 203 -27.64 3.30 2.19
N MET A 204 -27.46 3.67 3.45
CA MET A 204 -26.15 3.74 4.07
C MET A 204 -25.88 2.38 4.69
N ILE A 205 -24.79 1.72 4.27
CA ILE A 205 -24.32 0.45 4.83
C ILE A 205 -22.86 0.66 5.21
N SER A 206 -22.54 0.59 6.49
CA SER A 206 -21.20 0.88 7.04
C SER A 206 -20.66 2.22 6.53
N GLY A 207 -21.50 3.26 6.57
CA GLY A 207 -21.15 4.62 6.13
C GLY A 207 -21.09 4.84 4.62
N GLN A 208 -21.22 3.77 3.84
CA GLN A 208 -21.11 3.83 2.39
C GLN A 208 -22.48 3.96 1.72
N VAL A 209 -22.52 4.69 0.61
CA VAL A 209 -23.72 4.90 -0.20
C VAL A 209 -23.93 3.71 -1.13
N TYR A 210 -25.04 3.01 -0.97
CA TYR A 210 -25.46 1.90 -1.81
C TYR A 210 -26.76 2.29 -2.51
N SER A 211 -26.75 2.34 -3.85
CA SER A 211 -27.93 2.65 -4.67
C SER A 211 -28.23 1.52 -5.64
N LYS A 212 -29.41 1.58 -6.28
CA LYS A 212 -29.78 0.69 -7.40
C LYS A 212 -29.29 1.20 -8.75
N ASP A 213 -28.76 2.42 -8.79
CA ASP A 213 -28.35 3.06 -10.02
C ASP A 213 -27.22 2.28 -10.70
N PRO A 214 -27.34 1.96 -12.00
CA PRO A 214 -26.30 1.26 -12.72
C PRO A 214 -25.05 2.12 -12.88
N ILE A 215 -23.89 1.47 -12.89
CA ILE A 215 -22.59 2.14 -12.96
C ILE A 215 -21.92 1.77 -14.27
N LYS A 216 -21.63 2.76 -15.11
CA LYS A 216 -20.99 2.56 -16.42
C LYS A 216 -19.48 2.81 -16.29
N LEU A 217 -18.68 1.80 -16.60
CA LEU A 217 -17.22 1.83 -16.49
C LEU A 217 -16.57 1.50 -17.83
N GLN A 218 -15.39 2.05 -18.06
CA GLN A 218 -14.60 1.76 -19.25
C GLN A 218 -13.96 0.38 -19.15
N LEU A 219 -13.79 -0.29 -20.29
CA LEU A 219 -12.95 -1.47 -20.45
C LEU A 219 -11.59 -1.02 -20.95
N TYR A 220 -10.55 -1.48 -20.27
CA TYR A 220 -9.17 -1.15 -20.62
C TYR A 220 -8.43 -2.39 -21.06
N SER A 221 -7.45 -2.19 -21.94
CA SER A 221 -6.44 -3.18 -22.26
C SER A 221 -5.07 -2.52 -22.09
N TYR A 222 -4.07 -3.29 -21.66
CA TYR A 222 -2.72 -2.80 -21.42
C TYR A 222 -1.69 -3.79 -21.93
N ILE A 223 -0.47 -3.30 -22.20
CA ILE A 223 0.71 -4.14 -22.28
C ILE A 223 1.26 -4.31 -20.86
N SER A 224 1.44 -5.56 -20.43
CA SER A 224 2.10 -5.90 -19.17
C SER A 224 3.59 -6.09 -19.38
N THR A 225 4.39 -5.67 -18.39
CA THR A 225 5.85 -5.84 -18.42
C THR A 225 6.39 -6.13 -17.03
N ASP A 226 7.52 -6.84 -16.97
CA ASP A 226 8.23 -7.09 -15.73
C ASP A 226 9.18 -5.92 -15.41
N GLN A 227 9.16 -5.49 -14.15
CA GLN A 227 10.07 -4.47 -13.68
C GLN A 227 11.46 -5.04 -13.41
N PRO A 228 12.54 -4.28 -13.68
CA PRO A 228 13.89 -4.74 -13.42
C PRO A 228 14.13 -4.92 -11.92
N TYR A 229 14.93 -5.92 -11.53
CA TYR A 229 15.25 -6.16 -10.12
C TYR A 229 15.86 -4.94 -9.40
N THR A 230 16.56 -4.09 -10.14
CA THR A 230 17.20 -2.88 -9.61
C THR A 230 16.20 -1.92 -8.99
N LEU A 231 14.96 -1.87 -9.51
CA LEU A 231 13.87 -1.10 -8.91
C LEU A 231 13.64 -1.52 -7.45
N PHE A 232 13.50 -2.83 -7.22
CA PHE A 232 13.22 -3.39 -5.89
C PHE A 232 14.45 -3.30 -4.98
N ARG A 233 15.64 -3.52 -5.54
CA ARG A 233 16.90 -3.31 -4.83
C ARG A 233 16.97 -1.88 -4.27
N ASP A 234 16.76 -0.88 -5.13
CA ASP A 234 16.91 0.53 -4.76
C ASP A 234 15.77 1.01 -3.87
N ALA A 235 14.57 0.44 -4.03
CA ALA A 235 13.44 0.75 -3.17
C ALA A 235 13.57 0.16 -1.75
N PHE A 236 14.10 -1.06 -1.62
CA PHE A 236 14.05 -1.80 -0.36
C PHE A 236 15.36 -1.82 0.44
N PHE A 237 16.52 -1.79 -0.20
CA PHE A 237 17.77 -1.59 0.53
C PHE A 237 17.99 -0.10 0.78
N LEU A 238 17.88 0.33 2.04
CA LEU A 238 18.10 1.73 2.43
C LEU A 238 19.55 2.18 2.19
N ASN A 239 20.50 1.25 2.14
CA ASN A 239 21.88 1.45 1.73
C ASN A 239 22.29 0.39 0.70
N THR A 240 22.69 0.84 -0.49
CA THR A 240 23.03 -0.04 -1.62
C THR A 240 24.53 -0.30 -1.80
N ARG A 241 25.40 0.31 -0.98
CA ARG A 241 26.86 0.28 -1.18
C ARG A 241 27.47 -1.12 -1.06
N ASP A 242 26.95 -1.95 -0.16
CA ASP A 242 27.54 -3.26 0.17
C ASP A 242 26.64 -4.43 -0.24
N ILE A 243 25.84 -4.25 -1.31
CA ILE A 243 24.95 -5.29 -1.80
C ILE A 243 25.75 -6.32 -2.60
N LYS A 244 25.69 -7.57 -2.15
CA LYS A 244 26.21 -8.74 -2.85
C LYS A 244 25.10 -9.38 -3.67
N VAL A 245 25.39 -9.65 -4.93
CA VAL A 245 24.51 -10.40 -5.83
C VAL A 245 24.99 -11.84 -5.89
N ASN A 246 24.09 -12.77 -5.59
CA ASN A 246 24.26 -14.18 -5.84
C ASN A 246 23.30 -14.58 -6.97
N ASP A 247 23.88 -15.00 -8.08
CA ASP A 247 23.17 -15.41 -9.31
C ASP A 247 23.54 -16.85 -9.68
N ASP A 248 23.80 -17.70 -8.67
CA ASP A 248 24.22 -19.08 -8.87
C ASP A 248 23.10 -20.00 -9.44
N THR A 249 21.91 -19.46 -9.73
CA THR A 249 20.76 -20.21 -10.24
C THR A 249 20.06 -19.48 -11.40
N ASN A 250 19.81 -20.16 -12.52
CA ASN A 250 19.18 -19.58 -13.70
C ASN A 250 17.78 -18.98 -13.46
N ASP A 251 17.06 -19.44 -12.43
CA ASP A 251 15.64 -19.14 -12.22
C ASP A 251 15.39 -18.15 -11.06
N ALA A 252 16.43 -17.75 -10.33
CA ALA A 252 16.29 -16.89 -9.17
C ALA A 252 17.51 -15.99 -8.96
N LEU A 253 17.22 -14.73 -8.60
CA LEU A 253 18.22 -13.74 -8.24
C LEU A 253 18.15 -13.45 -6.74
N VAL A 254 19.28 -13.53 -6.04
CA VAL A 254 19.35 -13.23 -4.60
C VAL A 254 20.35 -12.13 -4.33
N LEU A 255 19.91 -11.04 -3.70
CA LEU A 255 20.76 -9.95 -3.25
C LEU A 255 20.77 -9.92 -1.72
N SER A 256 21.91 -9.58 -1.13
CA SER A 256 22.05 -9.45 0.32
C SER A 256 23.01 -8.35 0.72
N ASN A 257 22.84 -7.79 1.92
CA ASN A 257 23.78 -6.83 2.51
C ASN A 257 24.45 -7.40 3.77
N HIS A 258 25.41 -6.67 4.34
CA HIS A 258 26.08 -7.07 5.58
C HIS A 258 25.15 -7.08 6.83
N GLN A 259 23.98 -6.42 6.76
CA GLN A 259 22.99 -6.39 7.85
C GLN A 259 22.13 -7.67 7.88
N GLY A 260 22.29 -8.53 6.88
CA GLY A 260 21.51 -9.75 6.73
C GLY A 260 20.15 -9.53 6.08
N ASP A 261 19.92 -8.38 5.45
CA ASP A 261 18.75 -8.15 4.61
C ASP A 261 18.92 -8.93 3.30
N ILE A 262 17.83 -9.51 2.81
CA ILE A 262 17.83 -10.39 1.64
C ILE A 262 16.69 -9.99 0.72
N LEU A 263 17.00 -9.78 -0.56
CA LEU A 263 16.02 -9.67 -1.65
C LEU A 263 16.14 -10.92 -2.51
N SER A 264 15.04 -11.64 -2.70
CA SER A 264 14.95 -12.82 -3.56
C SER A 264 13.90 -12.57 -4.63
N ILE A 265 14.25 -12.86 -5.88
CA ILE A 265 13.36 -12.72 -7.03
C ILE A 265 13.27 -14.08 -7.71
N SER A 266 12.05 -14.65 -7.75
CA SER A 266 11.74 -15.82 -8.57
C SER A 266 11.30 -15.34 -9.94
N LEU A 267 12.06 -15.66 -10.99
CA LEU A 267 11.74 -15.24 -12.36
C LEU A 267 10.57 -16.05 -12.93
N ASN A 268 10.47 -17.33 -12.58
CA ASN A 268 9.39 -18.21 -13.03
C ASN A 268 8.04 -17.84 -12.40
N ASP A 269 8.04 -17.51 -11.10
CA ASP A 269 6.81 -17.12 -10.41
C ASP A 269 6.54 -15.61 -10.49
N GLN A 270 7.48 -14.84 -11.07
CA GLN A 270 7.47 -13.37 -11.12
C GLN A 270 7.26 -12.73 -9.74
N MET A 271 7.84 -13.34 -8.71
CA MET A 271 7.67 -12.94 -7.30
C MET A 271 8.92 -12.23 -6.77
N VAL A 272 8.68 -11.18 -6.00
CA VAL A 272 9.70 -10.44 -5.25
C VAL A 272 9.46 -10.65 -3.76
N ASN A 273 10.50 -11.04 -3.03
CA ASN A 273 10.46 -11.17 -1.58
C ASN A 273 11.67 -10.46 -0.98
N PHE A 274 11.44 -9.50 -0.10
CA PHE A 274 12.48 -8.82 0.64
C PHE A 274 12.30 -9.11 2.12
N ARG A 275 13.38 -9.43 2.82
CA ARG A 275 13.43 -9.60 4.27
C ARG A 275 14.44 -8.64 4.84
N ALA A 276 14.00 -7.82 5.78
CA ALA A 276 14.87 -7.01 6.61
C ALA A 276 14.84 -7.48 8.06
N ASN A 277 16.02 -7.57 8.67
CA ASN A 277 16.14 -7.96 10.07
C ASN A 277 16.34 -6.71 10.94
N GLN A 278 15.77 -6.73 12.15
CA GLN A 278 15.96 -5.66 13.13
C GLN A 278 15.66 -4.23 12.61
N VAL A 279 14.59 -4.08 11.83
CA VAL A 279 14.12 -2.76 11.38
C VAL A 279 13.79 -1.91 12.62
N ASP A 280 14.52 -0.82 12.80
CA ASP A 280 14.25 0.15 13.87
C ASP A 280 13.06 1.04 13.48
N PHE A 281 12.01 0.97 14.28
CA PHE A 281 10.80 1.74 14.07
C PHE A 281 10.97 3.21 14.43
N HIS A 282 12.00 3.64 15.17
CA HIS A 282 12.24 5.04 15.54
C HIS A 282 10.99 5.75 16.11
N ASN A 283 10.20 5.05 16.94
CA ASN A 283 8.88 5.48 17.45
C ASN A 283 7.77 5.66 16.39
N GLN A 284 8.04 5.34 15.13
CA GLN A 284 7.04 5.18 14.09
C GLN A 284 6.28 3.87 14.27
N ASN A 285 5.30 3.68 13.41
CA ASN A 285 4.40 2.55 13.40
C ASN A 285 4.50 1.78 12.07
N MET A 286 3.85 0.62 12.03
CA MET A 286 3.85 -0.26 10.86
C MET A 286 3.45 0.43 9.55
N TYR A 287 2.45 1.34 9.55
CA TYR A 287 2.01 2.04 8.34
C TYR A 287 3.06 3.05 7.86
N SER A 288 3.66 3.80 8.77
CA SER A 288 4.70 4.78 8.44
C SER A 288 5.95 4.09 7.90
N VAL A 289 6.38 3.02 8.57
CA VAL A 289 7.53 2.21 8.17
C VAL A 289 7.26 1.53 6.83
N SER A 290 6.12 0.84 6.65
CA SER A 290 5.79 0.20 5.37
C SER A 290 5.72 1.22 4.23
N ALA A 291 5.18 2.41 4.47
CA ALA A 291 5.12 3.48 3.48
C ALA A 291 6.50 4.02 3.08
N ASP A 292 7.50 4.03 3.97
CA ASP A 292 8.87 4.46 3.62
C ASP A 292 9.54 3.57 2.58
N TYR A 293 9.19 2.27 2.56
CA TYR A 293 9.69 1.32 1.55
C TYR A 293 8.82 1.39 0.29
N VAL A 294 7.49 1.33 0.44
CA VAL A 294 6.57 1.28 -0.71
C VAL A 294 6.57 2.57 -1.52
N SER A 295 6.73 3.74 -0.88
CA SER A 295 6.83 5.03 -1.59
C SER A 295 8.01 5.11 -2.57
N ARG A 296 9.10 4.39 -2.29
CA ARG A 296 10.32 4.37 -3.12
C ARG A 296 10.19 3.55 -4.39
N LEU A 297 9.15 2.70 -4.48
CA LEU A 297 8.79 2.03 -5.75
C LEU A 297 8.27 3.03 -6.79
N GLY A 298 7.95 4.26 -6.37
CA GLY A 298 7.49 5.32 -7.26
C GLY A 298 6.21 4.92 -7.98
N THR A 299 6.12 5.28 -9.26
CA THR A 299 4.98 4.94 -10.14
C THR A 299 5.16 3.64 -10.93
N ASN A 300 6.29 2.96 -10.76
CA ASN A 300 6.69 1.79 -11.57
C ASN A 300 5.74 0.58 -11.42
N LEU A 301 5.06 0.42 -10.29
CA LEU A 301 4.07 -0.64 -10.07
C LEU A 301 2.61 -0.16 -10.16
N GLY A 302 2.36 0.88 -10.97
CA GLY A 302 1.06 1.53 -11.06
C GLY A 302 0.76 2.36 -9.80
N GLN A 303 -0.47 2.82 -9.61
CA GLN A 303 -0.83 3.63 -8.44
C GLN A 303 -1.09 2.76 -7.20
N LEU A 304 -0.04 2.42 -6.46
CA LEU A 304 -0.18 1.69 -5.20
C LEU A 304 -0.89 2.53 -4.13
N ARG A 305 -1.86 1.93 -3.45
CA ARG A 305 -2.54 2.52 -2.28
C ARG A 305 -2.76 1.46 -1.21
N PHE A 306 -2.80 1.89 0.04
CA PHE A 306 -3.25 1.10 1.16
C PHE A 306 -4.64 0.57 0.84
N PHE A 307 -4.78 -0.75 0.95
CA PHE A 307 -5.98 -1.46 0.58
C PHE A 307 -6.58 -2.15 1.80
N GLN A 308 -5.75 -2.83 2.58
CA GLN A 308 -6.22 -3.60 3.72
C GLN A 308 -5.14 -3.78 4.79
N ARG A 309 -5.59 -3.96 6.03
CA ARG A 309 -4.75 -4.45 7.13
C ARG A 309 -5.20 -5.84 7.56
N GLU A 310 -4.26 -6.76 7.72
CA GLU A 310 -4.48 -8.09 8.30
C GLU A 310 -3.50 -8.32 9.44
N ASP A 311 -3.93 -8.16 10.69
CA ASP A 311 -3.07 -8.25 11.89
C ASP A 311 -1.81 -7.36 11.81
N LYS A 312 -0.64 -7.97 11.54
CA LYS A 312 0.67 -7.32 11.38
C LYS A 312 1.08 -7.18 9.91
N LYS A 313 0.12 -7.29 8.98
CA LYS A 313 0.32 -7.09 7.55
C LYS A 313 -0.35 -5.80 7.08
N ILE A 314 0.37 -5.00 6.32
CA ILE A 314 -0.14 -3.84 5.59
C ILE A 314 -0.13 -4.20 4.11
N ILE A 315 -1.30 -4.19 3.48
CA ILE A 315 -1.49 -4.57 2.09
C ILE A 315 -1.71 -3.31 1.26
N TYR A 316 -0.85 -3.12 0.26
CA TYR A 316 -0.99 -2.10 -0.77
C TYR A 316 -1.41 -2.76 -2.07
N ARG A 317 -2.34 -2.18 -2.80
CA ARG A 317 -2.82 -2.70 -4.10
C ARG A 317 -2.67 -1.62 -5.16
N ALA A 318 -2.42 -2.02 -6.41
CA ALA A 318 -2.44 -1.09 -7.53
C ALA A 318 -3.87 -0.63 -7.85
N PHE A 319 -4.02 0.61 -8.26
CA PHE A 319 -5.30 1.20 -8.67
C PHE A 319 -5.22 1.69 -10.12
N VAL A 320 -6.32 1.47 -10.86
CA VAL A 320 -6.55 2.00 -12.21
C VAL A 320 -7.81 2.85 -12.16
N GLU A 321 -7.69 4.12 -12.56
CA GLU A 321 -8.82 5.07 -12.60
C GLU A 321 -9.63 5.17 -11.30
N GLY A 322 -8.94 4.98 -10.16
CA GLY A 322 -9.55 5.06 -8.83
C GLY A 322 -10.14 3.76 -8.30
N TYR A 323 -10.04 2.65 -9.05
CA TYR A 323 -10.51 1.33 -8.64
C TYR A 323 -9.35 0.36 -8.38
N PRO A 324 -9.43 -0.49 -7.33
CA PRO A 324 -8.43 -1.51 -7.06
C PRO A 324 -8.33 -2.54 -8.20
N LEU A 325 -7.11 -2.96 -8.48
CA LEU A 325 -6.77 -3.99 -9.46
C LEU A 325 -6.62 -5.35 -8.79
N PHE A 326 -7.43 -6.31 -9.18
CA PHE A 326 -7.40 -7.69 -8.71
C PHE A 326 -6.82 -8.60 -9.78
N ARG A 327 -5.97 -9.55 -9.38
CA ARG A 327 -5.46 -10.62 -10.24
C ARG A 327 -5.82 -11.96 -9.61
N LYS A 328 -5.84 -13.01 -10.44
CA LYS A 328 -5.85 -14.39 -9.94
C LYS A 328 -4.56 -14.65 -9.14
N ASP A 329 -4.64 -15.54 -8.16
CA ASP A 329 -3.52 -15.96 -7.29
C ASP A 329 -2.93 -14.84 -6.42
N ASP A 330 -3.76 -13.83 -6.11
CA ASP A 330 -3.45 -12.78 -5.13
C ASP A 330 -2.30 -11.83 -5.53
N ASN A 331 -1.96 -11.83 -6.83
CA ASN A 331 -0.97 -10.97 -7.45
C ASN A 331 -1.48 -9.51 -7.63
N GLY A 332 -0.57 -8.57 -7.89
CA GLY A 332 -0.90 -7.14 -8.08
C GLY A 332 -1.04 -6.34 -6.79
N LYS A 333 -0.45 -6.85 -5.70
CA LYS A 333 -0.36 -6.20 -4.40
C LYS A 333 1.06 -6.28 -3.84
N ILE A 334 1.39 -5.34 -2.96
CA ILE A 334 2.57 -5.40 -2.10
C ILE A 334 2.09 -5.67 -0.69
N VAL A 335 2.60 -6.74 -0.07
CA VAL A 335 2.30 -7.09 1.32
C VAL A 335 3.53 -6.82 2.17
N VAL A 336 3.38 -5.96 3.18
CA VAL A 336 4.43 -5.72 4.18
C VAL A 336 4.01 -6.37 5.49
N SER A 337 4.72 -7.41 5.89
CA SER A 337 4.48 -8.18 7.10
C SER A 337 5.53 -7.86 8.17
N PHE A 338 5.10 -7.77 9.42
CA PHE A 338 5.98 -7.48 10.55
C PHE A 338 5.96 -8.59 11.60
N SER A 339 7.11 -8.88 12.20
CA SER A 339 7.19 -9.73 13.39
C SER A 339 6.63 -9.02 14.63
N ASP A 340 6.63 -9.72 15.77
CA ASP A 340 6.51 -9.07 17.06
C ASP A 340 7.68 -8.13 17.35
N LEU A 341 7.45 -7.21 18.30
CA LEU A 341 8.47 -6.32 18.83
C LEU A 341 9.58 -7.14 19.48
N GLY A 342 10.78 -7.01 18.94
CA GLY A 342 12.00 -7.52 19.54
C GLY A 342 12.56 -6.56 20.59
N GLN A 343 13.82 -6.80 20.96
CA GLN A 343 14.55 -5.88 21.84
C GLN A 343 14.72 -4.51 21.15
N GLU A 344 14.77 -3.45 21.95
CA GLU A 344 15.02 -2.07 21.48
C GLU A 344 14.03 -1.54 20.43
N ASN A 345 12.77 -1.99 20.46
CA ASN A 345 11.71 -1.54 19.55
C ASN A 345 11.96 -1.85 18.06
N THR A 346 12.77 -2.89 17.80
CA THR A 346 13.03 -3.41 16.45
C THR A 346 12.05 -4.51 16.06
N ARG A 347 11.87 -4.74 14.76
CA ARG A 347 11.10 -5.89 14.22
C ARG A 347 11.75 -6.44 12.96
N ASN A 348 11.56 -7.73 12.71
CA ASN A 348 11.79 -8.27 11.37
C ASN A 348 10.63 -7.86 10.46
N MET A 349 10.96 -7.56 9.21
CA MET A 349 10.00 -7.14 8.20
C MET A 349 10.18 -8.00 6.94
N GLU A 350 9.06 -8.35 6.33
CA GLU A 350 9.03 -9.03 5.04
C GLU A 350 8.14 -8.24 4.08
N ILE A 351 8.62 -7.98 2.87
CA ILE A 351 7.87 -7.35 1.80
C ILE A 351 7.77 -8.35 0.66
N SER A 352 6.55 -8.70 0.26
CA SER A 352 6.30 -9.57 -0.90
C SER A 352 5.48 -8.85 -1.96
N GLY A 353 5.75 -9.14 -3.23
CA GLY A 353 5.04 -8.55 -4.37
C GLY A 353 5.35 -9.24 -5.69
N ASN A 354 4.91 -8.65 -6.79
CA ASN A 354 5.15 -9.15 -8.15
C ASN A 354 6.07 -8.23 -8.95
N LEU A 355 6.78 -8.81 -9.93
CA LEU A 355 7.56 -8.06 -10.92
C LEU A 355 6.67 -7.34 -11.93
N THR A 356 5.54 -7.94 -12.29
CA THR A 356 4.73 -7.50 -13.43
C THR A 356 3.82 -6.33 -13.10
N THR A 357 3.77 -5.36 -14.00
CA THR A 357 2.96 -4.14 -13.91
C THR A 357 2.26 -3.82 -15.23
N LEU A 358 1.29 -2.92 -15.19
CA LEU A 358 0.67 -2.31 -16.37
C LEU A 358 1.53 -1.14 -16.85
N GLN A 359 1.87 -1.07 -18.13
CA GLN A 359 2.70 0.01 -18.65
C GLN A 359 1.98 0.86 -19.69
N VAL A 360 1.59 0.28 -20.82
CA VAL A 360 1.06 1.03 -21.96
C VAL A 360 -0.43 0.78 -22.09
N PRO A 361 -1.30 1.78 -21.86
CA PRO A 361 -2.73 1.63 -22.13
C PRO A 361 -2.95 1.50 -23.64
N ILE A 362 -3.82 0.57 -24.01
CA ILE A 362 -4.33 0.40 -25.36
C ILE A 362 -5.68 1.13 -25.41
N PRO A 363 -5.84 2.18 -26.25
CA PRO A 363 -7.07 2.94 -26.32
C PRO A 363 -8.29 2.07 -26.65
N SER A 364 -9.38 2.29 -25.92
CA SER A 364 -10.65 1.61 -26.11
C SER A 364 -11.79 2.53 -25.64
N ASP A 365 -12.86 2.60 -26.43
CA ASP A 365 -14.11 3.29 -26.06
C ASP A 365 -15.19 2.32 -25.54
N LYS A 366 -14.83 1.05 -25.37
CA LYS A 366 -15.76 0.03 -24.90
C LYS A 366 -16.06 0.25 -23.42
N THR A 367 -17.32 0.05 -23.06
CA THR A 367 -17.79 0.21 -21.68
C THR A 367 -18.56 -1.02 -21.24
N LYS A 368 -18.54 -1.28 -19.93
CA LYS A 368 -19.36 -2.28 -19.26
C LYS A 368 -20.23 -1.59 -18.22
N THR A 369 -21.50 -1.94 -18.18
CA THR A 369 -22.43 -1.46 -17.16
C THR A 369 -22.56 -2.52 -16.07
N LEU A 370 -22.27 -2.13 -14.84
CA LEU A 370 -22.51 -2.93 -13.65
C LEU A 370 -23.86 -2.57 -13.02
N PRO A 371 -24.56 -3.53 -12.42
CA PRO A 371 -25.72 -3.23 -11.58
C PRO A 371 -25.30 -2.40 -10.36
N GLY A 372 -26.24 -1.63 -9.80
CA GLY A 372 -26.01 -0.88 -8.57
C GLY A 372 -25.76 -1.78 -7.36
N ALA A 373 -25.09 -1.23 -6.34
CA ALA A 373 -24.66 -1.96 -5.14
C ALA A 373 -25.82 -2.64 -4.40
N LEU A 374 -26.99 -1.98 -4.32
CA LEU A 374 -28.17 -2.56 -3.66
C LEU A 374 -28.70 -3.79 -4.38
N THR A 375 -28.68 -3.79 -5.71
CA THR A 375 -29.12 -4.94 -6.52
C THR A 375 -28.24 -6.16 -6.26
N ILE A 376 -26.92 -5.94 -6.11
CA ILE A 376 -25.98 -6.99 -5.74
C ILE A 376 -26.24 -7.49 -4.32
N CYS A 377 -26.42 -6.59 -3.36
CA CYS A 377 -26.71 -6.94 -1.97
C CYS A 377 -27.98 -7.78 -1.82
N GLU A 378 -29.07 -7.36 -2.47
CA GLU A 378 -30.35 -8.09 -2.48
C GLU A 378 -30.16 -9.51 -3.04
N LYS A 379 -29.34 -9.66 -4.10
CA LYS A 379 -29.03 -10.98 -4.66
C LYS A 379 -28.22 -11.84 -3.71
N LEU A 380 -27.17 -11.31 -3.08
CA LEU A 380 -26.37 -12.04 -2.09
C LEU A 380 -27.22 -12.49 -0.89
N GLN A 381 -28.10 -11.62 -0.39
CA GLN A 381 -29.05 -11.95 0.68
C GLN A 381 -30.00 -13.08 0.28
N SER A 382 -30.52 -13.07 -0.96
CA SER A 382 -31.37 -14.16 -1.48
C SER A 382 -30.64 -15.52 -1.59
N LEU A 383 -29.31 -15.50 -1.57
CA LEU A 383 -28.46 -16.70 -1.58
C LEU A 383 -28.04 -17.14 -0.17
N GLY A 384 -28.48 -16.46 0.88
CA GLY A 384 -28.28 -16.86 2.28
C GLY A 384 -27.24 -16.05 3.06
N ILE A 385 -26.67 -14.99 2.46
CA ILE A 385 -25.78 -14.06 3.17
C ILE A 385 -26.60 -13.20 4.14
N LYS A 386 -26.42 -13.43 5.45
CA LYS A 386 -27.16 -12.73 6.51
C LYS A 386 -26.64 -11.31 6.77
N ALA A 387 -25.32 -11.17 6.91
CA ALA A 387 -24.64 -9.90 7.05
C ALA A 387 -23.98 -9.55 5.71
N LEU A 388 -24.24 -8.35 5.19
CA LEU A 388 -23.67 -7.95 3.91
C LEU A 388 -22.16 -7.88 4.03
N PRO A 389 -21.40 -8.51 3.12
CA PRO A 389 -19.96 -8.40 3.10
C PRO A 389 -19.57 -6.97 2.74
N GLU A 390 -18.35 -6.60 3.09
CA GLU A 390 -17.74 -5.41 2.53
C GLU A 390 -17.61 -5.58 1.02
N MET A 391 -17.95 -4.53 0.26
CA MET A 391 -17.98 -4.58 -1.19
C MET A 391 -17.27 -3.39 -1.82
N THR A 392 -16.69 -3.64 -2.99
CA THR A 392 -16.08 -2.59 -3.81
C THR A 392 -16.17 -2.96 -5.29
N ILE A 393 -16.06 -1.96 -6.16
CA ILE A 393 -15.81 -2.20 -7.58
C ILE A 393 -14.30 -2.29 -7.78
N GLY A 394 -13.86 -3.26 -8.57
CA GLY A 394 -12.46 -3.40 -8.98
C GLY A 394 -12.35 -3.83 -10.42
N TYR A 395 -11.14 -3.76 -10.96
CA TYR A 395 -10.79 -4.34 -12.25
C TYR A 395 -10.16 -5.71 -12.04
N LEU A 396 -10.69 -6.72 -12.73
CA LEU A 396 -10.06 -8.03 -12.83
C LEU A 396 -9.03 -7.98 -13.97
N TRP A 397 -7.80 -8.37 -13.66
CA TRP A 397 -6.71 -8.57 -14.61
C TRP A 397 -6.85 -9.93 -15.28
N GLU A 398 -6.99 -9.92 -16.59
CA GLU A 398 -7.13 -11.12 -17.41
C GLU A 398 -6.04 -11.13 -18.48
N GLU A 399 -5.11 -12.09 -18.36
CA GLU A 399 -4.02 -12.22 -19.33
C GLU A 399 -4.51 -12.88 -20.62
N ILE A 400 -4.18 -12.26 -21.74
CA ILE A 400 -4.37 -12.88 -23.04
C ILE A 400 -3.10 -13.68 -23.34
N GLN A 401 -3.26 -15.01 -23.29
CA GLN A 401 -2.17 -15.97 -23.49
C GLN A 401 -1.32 -15.63 -24.73
N ASP A 402 0.00 -15.71 -24.57
CA ASP A 402 1.01 -15.54 -25.62
C ASP A 402 1.04 -14.17 -26.32
N THR A 403 0.42 -13.13 -25.74
CA THR A 403 0.41 -11.78 -26.34
C THR A 403 1.12 -10.70 -25.52
N GLY A 404 1.33 -10.92 -24.22
CA GLY A 404 1.77 -9.86 -23.28
C GLY A 404 0.74 -8.75 -23.09
N VAL A 405 -0.49 -8.95 -23.57
CA VAL A 405 -1.62 -8.03 -23.42
C VAL A 405 -2.52 -8.52 -22.30
N VAL A 406 -3.04 -7.57 -21.53
CA VAL A 406 -3.94 -7.83 -20.41
C VAL A 406 -5.19 -6.99 -20.55
N ASP A 407 -6.34 -7.63 -20.38
CA ASP A 407 -7.63 -6.98 -20.34
C ASP A 407 -8.02 -6.71 -18.89
N LEU A 408 -8.57 -5.52 -18.65
CA LEU A 408 -9.10 -5.12 -17.35
C LEU A 408 -10.62 -5.04 -17.44
N THR A 409 -11.27 -6.03 -16.83
CA THR A 409 -12.74 -6.11 -16.80
C THR A 409 -13.27 -5.65 -15.45
N PRO A 410 -14.10 -4.59 -15.39
CA PRO A 410 -14.65 -4.16 -14.11
C PRO A 410 -15.72 -5.15 -13.63
N THR A 411 -15.74 -5.37 -12.32
CA THR A 411 -16.77 -6.17 -11.64
C THR A 411 -16.89 -5.75 -10.17
N TRP A 412 -17.93 -6.24 -9.51
CA TRP A 412 -18.07 -6.15 -8.06
C TRP A 412 -17.19 -7.19 -7.40
N PHE A 413 -16.53 -6.81 -6.32
CA PHE A 413 -15.82 -7.70 -5.40
C PHE A 413 -16.48 -7.62 -4.03
N ALA A 414 -16.57 -8.77 -3.36
CA ALA A 414 -17.08 -8.89 -2.00
C ALA A 414 -16.03 -9.56 -1.13
N TYR A 415 -15.81 -9.03 0.07
CA TYR A 415 -14.93 -9.64 1.06
C TYR A 415 -15.68 -10.74 1.81
N TYR A 416 -15.34 -11.99 1.51
CA TYR A 416 -16.01 -13.17 2.04
C TYR A 416 -14.97 -14.20 2.49
N GLN A 417 -15.13 -14.73 3.71
CA GLN A 417 -14.21 -15.72 4.30
C GLN A 417 -12.73 -15.32 4.20
N ASN A 418 -12.44 -14.06 4.55
CA ASN A 418 -11.10 -13.45 4.50
C ASN A 418 -10.48 -13.33 3.10
N GLN A 419 -11.28 -13.37 2.04
CA GLN A 419 -10.82 -13.20 0.66
C GLN A 419 -11.72 -12.26 -0.13
N TRP A 420 -11.13 -11.47 -1.01
CA TRP A 420 -11.88 -10.67 -1.98
C TRP A 420 -12.22 -11.53 -3.18
N LEU A 421 -13.51 -11.82 -3.36
CA LEU A 421 -13.99 -12.66 -4.45
C LEU A 421 -14.76 -11.81 -5.48
N PRO A 422 -14.54 -12.03 -6.79
CA PRO A 422 -15.43 -11.51 -7.81
C PRO A 422 -16.88 -11.95 -7.53
N TYR A 423 -17.83 -11.04 -7.76
CA TYR A 423 -19.24 -11.27 -7.48
C TYR A 423 -19.79 -12.53 -8.16
N ASP A 424 -19.46 -12.75 -9.43
CA ASP A 424 -19.94 -13.92 -10.18
C ASP A 424 -19.42 -15.24 -9.59
N GLU A 425 -18.17 -15.26 -9.12
CA GLU A 425 -17.58 -16.41 -8.42
C GLU A 425 -18.26 -16.65 -7.07
N LEU A 426 -18.48 -15.59 -6.28
CA LEU A 426 -19.19 -15.70 -5.01
C LEU A 426 -20.62 -16.23 -5.20
N VAL A 427 -21.33 -15.76 -6.24
CA VAL A 427 -22.67 -16.26 -6.57
C VAL A 427 -22.64 -17.75 -6.92
N GLN A 428 -21.63 -18.22 -7.66
CA GLN A 428 -21.47 -19.64 -7.98
C GLN A 428 -21.21 -20.48 -6.73
N ILE A 429 -20.29 -20.04 -5.86
CA ILE A 429 -19.97 -20.70 -4.59
C ILE A 429 -21.24 -20.82 -3.73
N LEU A 430 -21.99 -19.73 -3.56
CA LEU A 430 -23.19 -19.72 -2.73
C LEU A 430 -24.33 -20.53 -3.34
N SER A 431 -24.45 -20.55 -4.67
CA SER A 431 -25.50 -21.32 -5.35
C SER A 431 -25.24 -22.83 -5.29
N ASN A 432 -23.97 -23.24 -5.39
CA ASN A 432 -23.55 -24.64 -5.27
C ASN A 432 -23.49 -25.08 -3.80
N GLY A 433 -23.26 -24.15 -2.88
CA GLY A 433 -23.18 -24.36 -1.43
C GLY A 433 -24.52 -24.32 -0.69
N LYS A 434 -25.69 -24.29 -1.38
CA LYS A 434 -27.03 -24.43 -0.78
C LYS A 434 -27.33 -25.83 -0.19
N GLY A 435 -26.31 -26.44 0.41
CA GLY A 435 -26.35 -27.73 1.12
C GLY A 435 -25.39 -27.78 2.31
N ALA A 436 -25.10 -26.66 2.98
CA ALA A 436 -24.42 -26.63 4.28
C ALA A 436 -25.35 -26.03 5.36
#